data_AF-A0A016SAH5-F1
#
_entry.id   AF-A0A016SAH5-F1
#
_cell.length_a   1.000
_cell.length_b   1.000
_cell.length_c   1.000
_cell.angle_alpha   90.00
_cell.angle_beta   90.00
_cell.angle_gamma   90.00
#
_symmetry.space_group_name_H-M   'P 1'
#
loop_
_entity.id
_entity.type
_entity.pdbx_description
1 polymer ?
#
loop_
_entity_poly.entity_id
_entity_poly.type
_entity_poly.pdbx_seq_one_letter_code
_entity_poly.pdbx_strand_id
1 'polypeptide(L)'
;MLGMLSPASRGSLMSAAVFLFCFMGLVSGYHAGRLYKTMKGRNPIRCAVQTGTLFPSLILGSGFLLNFFLIGKQSSGAVPFGTMIALLLMWFGIDLPLVFLGFYFGYRKQPYTHPVRTNQIPRQVPDQPWYLKTVPCTLLAGVLPFGAMFIELFFIFSAIWENQFYYLFGFLFIVCLILVISTAQISIVATYFMLCAENYRWWWKSFFVSGGSAVYVMAYSIFYYNTKLDIEGFVPTVLYFSYSALMAITFWFLTGTIGFYASYAFLRRIYAAVKID
;
A
#
# COMPACT_ATOMS: atom_id res chain seq x y z
N MET A 1 -26.74 -17.20 6.70
CA MET A 1 -26.74 -15.79 7.13
C MET A 1 -25.41 -15.06 6.91
N LEU A 2 -24.58 -15.49 5.95
CA LEU A 2 -23.55 -14.63 5.32
C LEU A 2 -23.72 -14.75 3.80
N GLY A 3 -24.87 -14.28 3.31
CA GLY A 3 -25.22 -14.22 1.89
C GLY A 3 -24.63 -13.00 1.16
N MET A 4 -23.91 -12.12 1.87
CA MET A 4 -23.26 -10.92 1.31
C MET A 4 -22.05 -11.22 0.41
N LEU A 5 -21.59 -12.48 0.36
CA LEU A 5 -20.51 -12.95 -0.51
C LEU A 5 -21.03 -13.83 -1.66
N SER A 6 -22.34 -13.85 -1.90
CA SER A 6 -22.91 -14.52 -3.08
C SER A 6 -22.48 -13.77 -4.35
N PRO A 7 -21.99 -14.46 -5.40
CA PRO A 7 -21.71 -13.89 -6.72
C PRO A 7 -22.88 -13.11 -7.34
N ALA A 8 -24.10 -13.26 -6.82
CA ALA A 8 -25.29 -12.50 -7.20
C ALA A 8 -25.32 -11.04 -6.69
N SER A 9 -24.41 -10.66 -5.79
CA SER A 9 -24.39 -9.35 -5.12
C SER A 9 -23.09 -8.56 -5.35
N ARG A 10 -22.41 -8.78 -6.49
CA ARG A 10 -21.14 -8.09 -6.85
C ARG A 10 -21.21 -6.56 -6.68
N GLY A 11 -22.37 -5.96 -6.98
CA GLY A 11 -22.61 -4.52 -6.80
C GLY A 11 -22.54 -4.05 -5.36
N SER A 12 -23.13 -4.80 -4.40
CA SER A 12 -23.13 -4.38 -2.99
C SER A 12 -21.75 -4.48 -2.36
N LEU A 13 -20.93 -5.45 -2.78
CA LEU A 13 -19.55 -5.58 -2.28
C LEU A 13 -18.67 -4.41 -2.75
N MET A 14 -18.81 -4.00 -4.02
CA MET A 14 -18.10 -2.82 -4.53
C MET A 14 -18.54 -1.54 -3.82
N SER A 15 -19.85 -1.32 -3.63
CA SER A 15 -20.35 -0.16 -2.89
C SER A 15 -19.87 -0.15 -1.43
N ALA A 16 -19.88 -1.31 -0.76
CA ALA A 16 -19.37 -1.44 0.60
C ALA A 16 -17.86 -1.15 0.69
N ALA A 17 -17.07 -1.59 -0.29
CA ALA A 17 -15.63 -1.32 -0.35
C ALA A 17 -15.34 0.18 -0.52
N VAL A 18 -16.08 0.87 -1.41
CA VAL A 18 -15.94 2.32 -1.62
C VAL A 18 -16.34 3.10 -0.37
N PHE A 19 -17.45 2.72 0.28
CA PHE A 19 -17.87 3.32 1.53
C PHE A 19 -16.81 3.12 2.62
N LEU A 20 -16.33 1.90 2.81
CA LEU A 20 -15.30 1.57 3.80
C LEU A 20 -14.01 2.34 3.53
N PHE A 21 -13.61 2.48 2.26
CA PHE A 21 -12.47 3.31 1.87
C PHE A 21 -12.61 4.76 2.36
N CYS A 22 -13.76 5.40 2.10
CA CYS A 22 -14.02 6.78 2.54
C CYS A 22 -13.97 6.93 4.08
N PHE A 23 -14.53 5.96 4.81
CA PHE A 23 -14.50 5.97 6.28
C PHE A 23 -13.09 5.76 6.84
N MET A 24 -12.27 4.92 6.18
CA MET A 24 -10.88 4.73 6.55
C MET A 24 -10.03 5.98 6.34
N GLY A 25 -10.51 6.98 5.58
CA GLY A 25 -9.94 8.32 5.51
C GLY A 25 -9.76 8.97 6.89
N LEU A 26 -10.71 8.81 7.81
CA LEU A 26 -10.61 9.33 9.18
C LEU A 26 -9.46 8.67 9.96
N VAL A 27 -9.33 7.35 9.86
CA VAL A 27 -8.27 6.58 10.52
C VAL A 27 -6.90 6.96 9.95
N SER A 28 -6.81 7.02 8.61
CA SER A 28 -5.61 7.44 7.89
C SER A 28 -5.16 8.84 8.31
N GLY A 29 -6.08 9.81 8.31
CA GLY A 29 -5.82 11.18 8.74
C GLY A 29 -5.32 11.25 10.18
N TYR A 30 -5.96 10.53 11.11
CA TYR A 30 -5.57 10.51 12.51
C TYR A 30 -4.15 9.97 12.73
N HIS A 31 -3.79 8.85 12.10
CA HIS A 31 -2.45 8.30 12.20
C HIS A 31 -1.41 9.19 11.52
N ALA A 32 -1.72 9.75 10.35
CA ALA A 32 -0.85 10.68 9.65
C ALA A 32 -0.57 11.94 10.48
N GLY A 33 -1.59 12.57 11.05
CA GLY A 33 -1.44 13.77 11.88
C GLY A 33 -0.60 13.54 13.13
N ARG A 34 -0.83 12.40 13.82
CA ARG A 34 -0.06 12.05 15.02
C ARG A 34 1.39 11.70 14.71
N LEU A 35 1.63 10.97 13.63
CA LEU A 35 2.98 10.63 13.18
C LEU A 35 3.73 11.88 12.71
N TYR A 36 3.08 12.77 11.95
CA TYR A 36 3.66 14.02 11.46
C TYR A 36 4.08 14.95 12.60
N LYS A 37 3.26 15.05 13.65
CA LYS A 37 3.62 15.77 14.88
C LYS A 37 4.81 15.15 15.60
N THR A 38 4.86 13.82 15.66
CA THR A 38 5.98 13.08 16.26
C THR A 38 7.30 13.34 15.52
N MET A 39 7.25 13.47 14.20
CA MET A 39 8.40 13.81 13.35
C MET A 39 8.78 15.30 13.36
N LYS A 40 8.08 16.15 14.14
CA LYS A 40 8.28 17.61 14.18
C LYS A 40 8.16 18.27 12.80
N GLY A 41 7.22 17.82 11.97
CA GLY A 41 7.00 18.36 10.64
C GLY A 41 6.51 19.83 10.67
N ARG A 42 7.05 20.67 9.77
CA ARG A 42 6.80 22.13 9.73
C ARG A 42 5.44 22.52 9.16
N ASN A 43 4.91 21.75 8.20
CA ASN A 43 3.73 22.12 7.39
C ASN A 43 2.61 21.06 7.53
N PRO A 44 1.81 21.09 8.61
CA PRO A 44 0.79 20.07 8.87
C PRO A 44 -0.32 20.03 7.80
N ILE A 45 -0.72 21.19 7.27
CA ILE A 45 -1.75 21.27 6.22
C ILE A 45 -1.31 20.54 4.95
N ARG A 46 -0.04 20.73 4.54
CA ARG A 46 0.50 20.05 3.36
C ARG A 46 0.48 18.52 3.54
N CYS A 47 0.79 18.04 4.74
CA CYS A 47 0.70 16.61 5.04
C CYS A 47 -0.75 16.11 4.95
N ALA A 48 -1.72 16.83 5.53
CA ALA A 48 -3.13 16.45 5.46
C ALA A 48 -3.65 16.36 4.02
N VAL A 49 -3.31 17.36 3.19
CA VAL A 49 -3.65 17.38 1.76
C VAL A 49 -3.02 16.17 1.06
N GLN A 50 -1.73 15.91 1.26
CA GLN A 50 -1.04 14.78 0.64
C GLN A 50 -1.65 13.44 1.07
N THR A 51 -2.00 13.26 2.34
CA THR A 51 -2.65 12.04 2.84
C THR A 51 -4.00 11.78 2.17
N GLY A 52 -4.82 12.82 1.97
CA GLY A 52 -6.15 12.69 1.36
C GLY A 52 -6.15 12.69 -0.16
N THR A 53 -5.03 13.01 -0.83
CA THR A 53 -5.01 13.18 -2.28
C THR A 53 -4.09 12.23 -3.03
N LEU A 54 -2.93 11.85 -2.50
CA LEU A 54 -1.94 11.09 -3.27
C LEU A 54 -2.48 9.75 -3.78
N PHE A 55 -3.06 8.94 -2.90
CA PHE A 55 -3.55 7.62 -3.29
C PHE A 55 -4.86 7.67 -4.10
N PRO A 56 -5.90 8.42 -3.70
CA PRO A 56 -7.11 8.53 -4.50
C PRO A 56 -6.88 9.15 -5.88
N SER A 57 -5.99 10.16 -6.00
CA SER A 57 -5.66 10.75 -7.31
C SER A 57 -4.97 9.77 -8.26
N LEU A 58 -4.11 8.89 -7.75
CA LEU A 58 -3.49 7.84 -8.56
C LEU A 58 -4.54 6.86 -9.09
N ILE A 59 -5.48 6.42 -8.25
CA ILE A 59 -6.53 5.47 -8.64
C ILE A 59 -7.55 6.12 -9.59
N LEU A 60 -8.10 7.28 -9.23
CA LEU A 60 -9.11 7.95 -10.03
C LEU A 60 -8.53 8.52 -11.32
N GLY A 61 -7.32 9.08 -11.26
CA GLY A 61 -6.61 9.59 -12.43
C GLY A 61 -6.33 8.49 -13.45
N SER A 62 -5.76 7.37 -13.02
CA SER A 62 -5.55 6.21 -13.89
C SER A 62 -6.86 5.61 -14.38
N GLY A 63 -7.85 5.44 -13.51
CA GLY A 63 -9.18 4.93 -13.89
C GLY A 63 -9.87 5.80 -14.93
N PHE A 64 -9.81 7.13 -14.80
CA PHE A 64 -10.37 8.06 -15.78
C PHE A 64 -9.61 8.05 -17.10
N LEU A 65 -8.28 7.98 -17.06
CA LEU A 65 -7.46 7.81 -18.26
C LEU A 65 -7.82 6.52 -19.01
N LEU A 66 -7.97 5.40 -18.30
CA LEU A 66 -8.39 4.13 -18.88
C LEU A 66 -9.83 4.19 -19.42
N ASN A 67 -10.71 4.93 -18.74
CA ASN A 67 -12.08 5.11 -19.19
C ASN A 67 -12.18 5.86 -20.53
N PHE A 68 -11.28 6.81 -20.81
CA PHE A 68 -11.25 7.46 -22.13
C PHE A 68 -10.97 6.48 -23.27
N PHE A 69 -10.08 5.50 -23.06
CA PHE A 69 -9.84 4.43 -24.04
C PHE A 69 -11.07 3.53 -24.24
N LEU A 70 -11.81 3.24 -23.16
CA LEU A 70 -13.04 2.44 -23.21
C LEU A 70 -14.16 3.17 -23.96
N ILE A 71 -14.34 4.47 -23.71
CA ILE A 71 -15.30 5.31 -24.44
C ILE A 71 -14.94 5.37 -25.93
N GLY A 72 -13.66 5.57 -26.27
CA GLY A 72 -13.20 5.61 -27.66
C GLY A 72 -13.42 4.31 -28.43
N LYS A 73 -13.50 3.17 -27.73
CA LYS A 73 -13.86 1.87 -28.31
C LYS A 73 -15.35 1.52 -28.21
N GLN A 74 -16.19 2.43 -27.72
CA GLN A 74 -17.61 2.20 -27.45
C GLN A 74 -17.85 0.90 -26.65
N SER A 75 -16.94 0.60 -25.72
CA SER A 75 -17.03 -0.61 -24.93
C SER A 75 -18.18 -0.53 -23.92
N SER A 76 -18.90 -1.63 -23.73
CA SER A 76 -19.90 -1.78 -22.67
C SER A 76 -19.31 -1.68 -21.26
N GLY A 77 -17.99 -1.81 -21.12
CA GLY A 77 -17.26 -1.59 -19.87
C GLY A 77 -16.96 -0.12 -19.56
N ALA A 78 -17.33 0.82 -20.43
CA ALA A 78 -17.12 2.24 -20.19
C ALA A 78 -17.98 2.74 -19.01
N VAL A 79 -17.32 3.35 -18.03
CA VAL A 79 -17.94 3.95 -16.86
C VAL A 79 -18.71 5.21 -17.30
N PRO A 80 -20.04 5.30 -17.05
CA PRO A 80 -20.83 6.45 -17.44
C PRO A 80 -20.31 7.75 -16.82
N PHE A 81 -20.42 8.86 -17.54
CA PHE A 81 -19.95 10.17 -17.07
C PHE A 81 -20.52 10.57 -15.70
N GLY A 82 -21.81 10.28 -15.46
CA GLY A 82 -22.45 10.54 -14.16
C GLY A 82 -21.77 9.81 -12.99
N THR A 83 -21.33 8.58 -13.20
CA THR A 83 -20.61 7.82 -12.16
C THR A 83 -19.20 8.34 -11.91
N MET A 84 -18.52 8.87 -12.93
CA MET A 84 -17.21 9.53 -12.75
C MET A 84 -17.34 10.78 -11.87
N ILE A 85 -18.37 11.61 -12.13
CA ILE A 85 -18.66 12.78 -11.29
C ILE A 85 -19.02 12.34 -9.87
N ALA A 86 -19.85 11.31 -9.71
CA ALA A 86 -20.23 10.81 -8.39
C ALA A 86 -19.01 10.38 -7.56
N LEU A 87 -18.03 9.70 -8.17
CA LEU A 87 -16.78 9.32 -7.51
C LEU A 87 -15.93 10.54 -7.10
N LEU A 88 -15.86 11.57 -7.96
CA LEU A 88 -15.17 12.82 -7.61
C LEU A 88 -15.86 13.56 -6.46
N LEU A 89 -17.18 13.67 -6.49
CA LEU A 89 -17.96 14.30 -5.42
C LEU A 89 -17.82 13.52 -4.11
N MET A 90 -17.74 12.20 -4.17
CA MET A 90 -17.52 11.37 -2.99
C MET A 90 -16.11 11.58 -2.42
N TRP A 91 -15.09 11.65 -3.27
CA TRP A 91 -13.72 11.92 -2.85
C TRP A 91 -13.56 13.31 -2.22
N PHE A 92 -14.00 14.37 -2.90
CA PHE A 92 -13.86 15.75 -2.38
C PHE A 92 -14.89 16.11 -1.30
N GLY A 93 -16.08 15.52 -1.34
CA GLY A 93 -17.18 15.85 -0.44
C GLY A 93 -17.24 15.01 0.83
N ILE A 94 -16.69 13.78 0.83
CA ILE A 94 -16.76 12.86 1.97
C ILE A 94 -15.36 12.47 2.44
N ASP A 95 -14.57 11.81 1.59
CA ASP A 95 -13.27 11.23 1.98
C ASP A 95 -12.27 12.31 2.42
N LEU A 96 -12.08 13.36 1.62
CA LEU A 96 -11.11 14.41 1.91
C LEU A 96 -11.46 15.16 3.23
N PRO A 97 -12.70 15.62 3.48
CA PRO A 97 -13.11 16.15 4.78
C PRO A 97 -12.89 15.18 5.95
N LEU A 98 -13.18 13.89 5.78
CA LEU A 98 -12.93 12.86 6.80
C LEU A 98 -11.45 12.74 7.13
N VAL A 99 -10.57 12.78 6.13
CA VAL A 99 -9.11 12.81 6.34
C VAL A 99 -8.68 14.03 7.13
N PHE A 100 -9.19 15.22 6.79
CA PHE A 100 -8.89 16.45 7.52
C PHE A 100 -9.39 16.39 8.97
N LEU A 101 -10.59 15.87 9.20
CA LEU A 101 -11.17 15.68 10.51
C LEU A 101 -10.32 14.72 11.35
N GLY A 102 -9.96 13.57 10.79
CA GLY A 102 -9.06 12.61 11.41
C GLY A 102 -7.70 13.25 11.75
N PHE A 103 -7.11 13.96 10.79
CA PHE A 103 -5.82 14.63 10.95
C PHE A 103 -5.86 15.66 12.07
N TYR A 104 -6.92 16.46 12.16
CA TYR A 104 -7.10 17.43 13.23
C TYR A 104 -7.11 16.78 14.62
N PHE A 105 -7.86 15.69 14.81
CA PHE A 105 -7.85 14.96 16.08
C PHE A 105 -6.50 14.28 16.35
N GLY A 106 -5.86 13.72 15.33
CA GLY A 106 -4.54 13.09 15.43
C GLY A 106 -3.45 14.08 15.83
N TYR A 107 -3.46 15.28 15.25
CA TYR A 107 -2.50 16.34 15.51
C TYR A 107 -2.70 16.99 16.90
N ARG A 108 -3.92 17.02 17.42
CA ARG A 108 -4.17 17.47 18.80
C ARG A 108 -3.62 16.49 19.84
N LYS A 109 -3.60 15.20 19.54
CA LYS A 109 -3.09 14.18 20.47
C LYS A 109 -1.60 14.35 20.76
N GLN A 110 -1.16 13.81 21.89
CA GLN A 110 0.25 13.80 22.25
C GLN A 110 1.08 12.99 21.24
N PRO A 111 2.28 13.48 20.86
CA PRO A 111 3.18 12.76 19.98
C PRO A 111 3.61 11.44 20.63
N TYR A 112 4.07 10.50 19.81
CA TYR A 112 4.63 9.26 20.35
C TYR A 112 5.92 9.58 21.12
N THR A 113 6.00 9.11 22.36
CA THR A 113 7.21 9.25 23.18
C THR A 113 8.28 8.30 22.66
N HIS A 114 9.45 8.87 22.35
CA HIS A 114 10.65 8.15 22.00
C HIS A 114 11.46 7.89 23.27
N PRO A 115 11.96 6.66 23.49
CA PRO A 115 12.65 6.30 24.73
C PRO A 115 14.00 7.01 24.90
N VAL A 116 14.61 7.45 23.80
CA VAL A 116 15.96 8.04 23.80
C VAL A 116 15.93 9.41 23.13
N ARG A 117 16.71 10.36 23.68
CA ARG A 117 16.93 11.67 23.07
C ARG A 117 17.89 11.54 21.89
N THR A 118 17.51 12.07 20.74
CA THR A 118 18.37 12.11 19.55
C THR A 118 19.25 13.36 19.57
N ASN A 119 20.52 13.23 19.19
CA ASN A 119 21.39 14.37 18.93
C ASN A 119 20.85 15.24 17.78
N GLN A 120 21.03 16.56 17.89
CA GLN A 120 20.57 17.51 16.86
C GLN A 120 21.46 17.49 15.61
N ILE A 121 22.74 17.16 15.77
CA ILE A 121 23.70 17.06 14.65
C ILE A 121 23.67 15.62 14.14
N PRO A 122 23.30 15.38 12.87
CA PRO A 122 23.32 14.05 12.29
C PRO A 122 24.77 13.57 12.16
N ARG A 123 25.07 12.39 12.71
CA ARG A 123 26.36 11.70 12.50
C ARG A 123 26.51 11.34 11.01
N GLN A 124 27.74 11.33 10.51
CA GLN A 124 28.04 10.79 9.18
C GLN A 124 27.78 9.28 9.15
N VAL A 125 27.04 8.81 8.14
CA VAL A 125 26.74 7.38 7.96
C VAL A 125 27.91 6.72 7.22
N PRO A 126 28.49 5.62 7.73
CA PRO A 126 29.58 4.92 7.06
C PRO A 126 29.09 4.24 5.77
N ASP A 127 30.04 3.90 4.90
CA ASP A 127 29.74 3.18 3.67
C ASP A 127 29.09 1.83 3.96
N GLN A 128 27.97 1.59 3.28
CA GLN A 128 27.14 0.42 3.51
C GLN A 128 27.56 -0.71 2.57
N PRO A 129 27.55 -1.97 3.04
CA PRO A 129 27.79 -3.11 2.17
C PRO A 129 26.73 -3.16 1.06
N TRP A 130 27.09 -3.77 -0.07
CA TRP A 130 26.30 -3.70 -1.30
C TRP A 130 24.84 -4.18 -1.09
N TYR A 131 24.62 -5.23 -0.30
CA TYR A 131 23.29 -5.82 -0.06
C TYR A 131 22.40 -4.96 0.87
N LEU A 132 22.95 -4.00 1.62
CA LEU A 132 22.20 -3.04 2.43
C LEU A 132 21.89 -1.72 1.69
N LYS A 133 22.35 -1.58 0.44
CA LYS A 133 21.88 -0.52 -0.45
C LYS A 133 20.40 -0.73 -0.75
N THR A 134 19.66 0.36 -0.93
CA THR A 134 18.18 0.32 -0.98
C THR A 134 17.66 -0.64 -2.06
N VAL A 135 18.16 -0.55 -3.28
CA VAL A 135 17.70 -1.38 -4.41
C VAL A 135 17.92 -2.89 -4.17
N PRO A 136 19.16 -3.38 -3.95
CA PRO A 136 19.38 -4.81 -3.73
C PRO A 136 18.69 -5.31 -2.46
N CYS A 137 18.66 -4.51 -1.39
CA CYS A 137 17.96 -4.87 -0.16
C CYS A 137 16.45 -5.06 -0.41
N THR A 138 15.82 -4.14 -1.15
CA THR A 138 14.41 -4.21 -1.53
C THR A 138 14.10 -5.45 -2.38
N LEU A 139 14.94 -5.78 -3.35
CA LEU A 139 14.74 -6.98 -4.17
C LEU A 139 14.89 -8.25 -3.32
N LEU A 140 15.97 -8.40 -2.56
CA LEU A 140 16.20 -9.56 -1.70
C LEU A 140 15.08 -9.75 -0.66
N ALA A 141 14.64 -8.67 -0.03
CA ALA A 141 13.55 -8.67 0.94
C ALA A 141 12.20 -9.07 0.34
N GLY A 142 11.96 -8.74 -0.94
CA GLY A 142 10.69 -8.99 -1.61
C GLY A 142 10.44 -10.46 -1.97
N VAL A 143 11.49 -11.30 -2.02
CA VAL A 143 11.38 -12.71 -2.45
C VAL A 143 10.50 -13.53 -1.51
N LEU A 144 10.72 -13.42 -0.19
CA LEU A 144 10.02 -14.26 0.79
C LEU A 144 8.53 -13.94 0.88
N PRO A 145 8.08 -12.68 1.01
CA PRO A 145 6.64 -12.36 1.05
C PRO A 145 5.95 -12.68 -0.27
N PHE A 146 6.65 -12.54 -1.41
CA PHE A 146 6.14 -12.96 -2.70
C PHE A 146 5.93 -14.48 -2.77
N GLY A 147 6.92 -15.27 -2.33
CA GLY A 147 6.83 -16.72 -2.27
C GLY A 147 5.64 -17.20 -1.42
N ALA A 148 5.40 -16.56 -0.28
CA ALA A 148 4.30 -16.89 0.62
C ALA A 148 2.89 -16.68 0.00
N MET A 149 2.77 -15.79 -0.98
CA MET A 149 1.49 -15.47 -1.63
C MET A 149 1.40 -15.92 -3.09
N PHE A 150 2.44 -16.58 -3.62
CA PHE A 150 2.57 -16.86 -5.05
C PHE A 150 1.39 -17.65 -5.62
N ILE A 151 0.96 -18.70 -4.91
CA ILE A 151 -0.16 -19.56 -5.30
C ILE A 151 -1.46 -18.73 -5.34
N GLU A 152 -1.66 -17.86 -4.37
CA GLU A 152 -2.85 -17.00 -4.31
C GLU A 152 -2.86 -15.94 -5.40
N LEU A 153 -1.70 -15.40 -5.73
CA LEU A 153 -1.57 -14.46 -6.83
C LEU A 153 -2.03 -15.09 -8.15
N PHE A 154 -1.68 -16.36 -8.39
CA PHE A 154 -2.17 -17.10 -9.57
C PHE A 154 -3.70 -17.18 -9.59
N PHE A 155 -4.33 -17.62 -8.49
CA PHE A 155 -5.79 -17.72 -8.43
C PHE A 155 -6.49 -16.36 -8.57
N ILE A 156 -5.92 -15.29 -8.01
CA ILE A 156 -6.43 -13.92 -8.17
C ILE A 156 -6.36 -13.49 -9.64
N PHE A 157 -5.23 -13.73 -10.31
CA PHE A 157 -5.07 -13.38 -11.73
C PHE A 157 -6.04 -14.17 -12.62
N SER A 158 -6.19 -15.48 -12.39
CA SER A 158 -7.18 -16.28 -13.12
C SER A 158 -8.62 -15.82 -12.84
N ALA A 159 -8.94 -15.43 -11.62
CA ALA A 159 -10.28 -14.93 -11.30
C ALA A 159 -10.60 -13.59 -11.96
N ILE A 160 -9.63 -12.66 -12.01
CA ILE A 160 -9.82 -11.33 -12.58
C ILE A 160 -9.83 -11.37 -14.11
N TRP A 161 -8.90 -12.12 -14.74
CA TRP A 161 -8.68 -12.04 -16.18
C TRP A 161 -9.37 -13.15 -16.97
N GLU A 162 -9.56 -14.33 -16.40
CA GLU A 162 -10.25 -15.46 -17.05
C GLU A 162 -11.71 -15.61 -16.56
N ASN A 163 -12.20 -14.65 -15.76
CA ASN A 163 -13.55 -14.66 -15.16
C ASN A 163 -13.88 -15.94 -14.36
N GLN A 164 -12.86 -16.65 -13.86
CA GLN A 164 -13.06 -17.83 -13.02
C GLN A 164 -13.59 -17.42 -11.63
N PHE A 165 -14.41 -18.27 -11.01
CA PHE A 165 -14.91 -18.01 -9.67
C PHE A 165 -13.83 -18.34 -8.62
N TYR A 166 -13.49 -17.36 -7.80
CA TYR A 166 -12.60 -17.58 -6.65
C TYR A 166 -13.40 -18.12 -5.46
N TYR A 167 -13.23 -19.41 -5.13
CA TYR A 167 -14.02 -20.10 -4.08
C TYR A 167 -13.35 -20.11 -2.70
N LEU A 168 -12.05 -19.85 -2.61
CA LEU A 168 -11.24 -20.11 -1.40
C LEU A 168 -11.02 -18.87 -0.52
N PHE A 169 -12.06 -18.06 -0.26
CA PHE A 169 -11.94 -16.82 0.52
C PHE A 169 -11.33 -17.01 1.93
N GLY A 170 -11.57 -18.15 2.57
CA GLY A 170 -10.94 -18.47 3.87
C GLY A 170 -9.42 -18.67 3.78
N PHE A 171 -8.95 -19.27 2.69
CA PHE A 171 -7.52 -19.46 2.46
C PHE A 171 -6.83 -18.13 2.11
N LEU A 172 -7.48 -17.28 1.30
CA LEU A 172 -7.01 -15.91 1.03
C LEU A 172 -6.75 -15.14 2.32
N PHE A 173 -7.66 -15.22 3.29
CA PHE A 173 -7.51 -14.52 4.57
C PHE A 173 -6.28 -15.00 5.36
N ILE A 174 -6.03 -16.32 5.38
CA ILE A 174 -4.85 -16.89 6.03
C ILE A 174 -3.57 -16.40 5.34
N VAL A 175 -3.54 -16.40 4.01
CA VAL A 175 -2.38 -15.91 3.24
C VAL A 175 -2.16 -14.42 3.45
N CYS A 176 -3.23 -13.62 3.57
CA CYS A 176 -3.10 -12.22 3.98
C CYS A 176 -2.43 -12.08 5.35
N LEU A 177 -2.80 -12.89 6.36
CA LEU A 177 -2.14 -12.86 7.67
C LEU A 177 -0.66 -13.24 7.59
N ILE A 178 -0.34 -14.31 6.85
CA ILE A 178 1.05 -14.72 6.62
C ILE A 178 1.83 -13.59 5.95
N LEU A 179 1.25 -12.94 4.94
CA LEU A 179 1.87 -11.81 4.26
C LEU A 179 2.16 -10.65 5.23
N VAL A 180 1.21 -10.27 6.11
CA VAL A 180 1.44 -9.23 7.12
C VAL A 180 2.60 -9.61 8.05
N ILE A 181 2.66 -10.86 8.50
CA ILE A 181 3.72 -11.33 9.40
C ILE A 181 5.08 -11.34 8.68
N SER A 182 5.14 -11.92 7.47
CA SER A 182 6.38 -11.99 6.68
C SER A 182 6.92 -10.61 6.31
N THR A 183 6.04 -9.68 5.90
CA THR A 183 6.45 -8.30 5.58
C THR A 183 6.95 -7.55 6.81
N ALA A 184 6.31 -7.73 7.97
CA ALA A 184 6.76 -7.17 9.23
C ALA A 184 8.12 -7.74 9.65
N GLN A 185 8.31 -9.06 9.59
CA GLN A 185 9.56 -9.73 9.96
C GLN A 185 10.74 -9.25 9.12
N ILE A 186 10.57 -9.19 7.79
CA ILE A 186 11.66 -8.77 6.90
C ILE A 186 12.01 -7.30 7.11
N SER A 187 11.02 -6.43 7.33
CA SER A 187 11.29 -5.02 7.62
C SER A 187 12.07 -4.86 8.93
N ILE A 188 11.73 -5.62 9.97
CA ILE A 188 12.44 -5.64 11.26
C ILE A 188 13.90 -6.11 11.07
N VAL A 189 14.11 -7.23 10.38
CA VAL A 189 15.45 -7.80 10.15
C VAL A 189 16.31 -6.86 9.31
N ALA A 190 15.77 -6.30 8.23
CA ALA A 190 16.48 -5.33 7.40
C ALA A 190 16.84 -4.07 8.20
N THR A 191 15.92 -3.57 9.02
CA THR A 191 16.16 -2.41 9.88
C THR A 191 17.23 -2.71 10.92
N TYR A 192 17.22 -3.90 11.52
CA TYR A 192 18.25 -4.34 12.46
C TYR A 192 19.65 -4.36 11.82
N PHE A 193 19.80 -4.99 10.65
CA PHE A 193 21.09 -4.99 9.94
C PHE A 193 21.55 -3.58 9.54
N MET A 194 20.63 -2.68 9.17
CA MET A 194 20.96 -1.28 8.91
C MET A 194 21.48 -0.56 10.16
N LEU A 195 20.88 -0.81 11.33
CA LEU A 195 21.37 -0.26 12.59
C LEU A 195 22.73 -0.81 12.98
N CYS A 196 22.98 -2.11 12.77
CA CYS A 196 24.28 -2.73 12.98
C CYS A 196 25.36 -2.11 12.06
N ALA A 197 24.97 -1.68 10.86
CA ALA A 197 25.82 -0.93 9.94
C ALA A 197 25.82 0.60 10.22
N GLU A 198 25.44 1.02 11.42
CA GLU A 198 25.37 2.42 11.90
C GLU A 198 24.52 3.37 11.03
N ASN A 199 23.56 2.83 10.28
CA ASN A 199 22.70 3.61 9.39
C ASN A 199 21.37 3.96 10.05
N TYR A 200 21.25 5.19 10.54
CA TYR A 200 20.01 5.68 11.17
C TYR A 200 18.91 6.06 10.16
N ARG A 201 19.16 6.05 8.84
CA ARG A 201 18.19 6.44 7.80
C ARG A 201 17.21 5.32 7.47
N TRP A 202 16.59 4.75 8.50
CA TRP A 202 15.71 3.57 8.37
C TRP A 202 14.30 3.93 7.91
N TRP A 203 13.78 5.12 8.20
CA TRP A 203 12.36 5.50 8.00
C TRP A 203 11.82 5.21 6.60
N TRP A 204 12.43 5.78 5.56
CA TRP A 204 12.00 5.52 4.19
C TRP A 204 12.49 4.17 3.67
N LYS A 205 13.66 3.72 4.14
CA LYS A 205 14.21 2.42 3.74
C LYS A 205 13.32 1.26 4.17
N SER A 206 12.79 1.26 5.40
CA SER A 206 11.91 0.20 5.90
C SER A 206 10.62 0.10 5.07
N PHE A 207 10.11 1.23 4.57
CA PHE A 207 8.97 1.29 3.66
C PHE A 207 9.32 0.72 2.27
N PHE A 208 10.45 1.12 1.68
CA PHE A 208 10.87 0.62 0.36
C PHE A 208 11.28 -0.85 0.40
N VAL A 209 11.87 -1.33 1.49
CA VAL A 209 12.36 -2.71 1.61
C VAL A 209 11.19 -3.69 1.75
N SER A 210 10.19 -3.41 2.59
CA SER A 210 9.01 -4.28 2.70
C SER A 210 8.09 -4.20 1.47
N GLY A 211 8.14 -3.10 0.71
CA GLY A 211 7.45 -2.91 -0.56
C GLY A 211 7.96 -3.81 -1.71
N GLY A 212 9.16 -4.40 -1.58
CA GLY A 212 9.85 -5.09 -2.67
C GLY A 212 9.08 -6.24 -3.32
N SER A 213 8.16 -6.89 -2.58
CA SER A 213 7.30 -7.95 -3.11
C SER A 213 6.40 -7.48 -4.27
N ALA A 214 6.05 -6.19 -4.33
CA ALA A 214 5.27 -5.62 -5.44
C ALA A 214 6.03 -5.62 -6.78
N VAL A 215 7.37 -5.55 -6.78
CA VAL A 215 8.16 -5.72 -8.02
C VAL A 215 7.99 -7.12 -8.59
N TYR A 216 7.95 -8.13 -7.72
CA TYR A 216 7.71 -9.51 -8.13
C TYR A 216 6.27 -9.73 -8.61
N VAL A 217 5.28 -9.08 -7.98
CA VAL A 217 3.89 -9.07 -8.48
C VAL A 217 3.82 -8.48 -9.90
N MET A 218 4.52 -7.37 -10.15
CA MET A 218 4.61 -6.78 -11.49
C MET A 218 5.29 -7.72 -12.49
N ALA A 219 6.44 -8.30 -12.13
CA ALA A 219 7.14 -9.26 -12.99
C ALA A 219 6.27 -10.48 -13.30
N TYR A 220 5.51 -10.96 -12.31
CA TYR A 220 4.55 -12.04 -12.49
C TYR A 220 3.42 -11.65 -13.44
N SER A 221 2.90 -10.41 -13.38
CA SER A 221 1.87 -9.95 -14.31
C SER A 221 2.35 -9.96 -15.77
N ILE A 222 3.62 -9.63 -16.02
CA ILE A 222 4.22 -9.71 -17.36
C ILE A 222 4.35 -11.17 -17.81
N PHE A 223 4.80 -12.05 -16.92
CA PHE A 223 4.88 -13.49 -17.19
C PHE A 223 3.51 -14.10 -17.50
N TYR A 224 2.48 -13.75 -16.71
CA TYR A 224 1.11 -14.23 -16.89
C TYR A 224 0.53 -13.79 -18.22
N TYR A 225 0.76 -12.53 -18.62
CA TYR A 225 0.34 -12.01 -19.93
C TYR A 225 0.90 -12.83 -21.08
N ASN A 226 2.19 -13.15 -21.06
CA ASN A 226 2.85 -13.84 -22.17
C ASN A 226 2.59 -15.35 -22.24
N THR A 227 2.14 -15.98 -21.15
CA THR A 227 2.05 -17.45 -21.06
C THR A 227 0.63 -18.00 -20.93
N LYS A 228 -0.30 -17.19 -20.43
CA LYS A 228 -1.67 -17.64 -20.11
C LYS A 228 -2.76 -16.85 -20.82
N LEU A 229 -2.49 -15.60 -21.22
CA LEU A 229 -3.51 -14.72 -21.77
C LEU A 229 -3.35 -14.55 -23.29
N ASP A 230 -4.36 -14.99 -24.02
CA ASP A 230 -4.51 -14.71 -25.45
C ASP A 230 -5.32 -13.42 -25.64
N ILE A 231 -4.74 -12.28 -25.22
CA ILE A 231 -5.37 -10.96 -25.40
C ILE A 231 -4.86 -10.33 -26.69
N GLU A 232 -5.75 -10.22 -27.68
CA GLU A 232 -5.46 -9.50 -28.93
C GLU A 232 -5.99 -8.06 -28.88
N GLY A 233 -5.13 -7.11 -29.23
CA GLY A 233 -5.49 -5.71 -29.43
C GLY A 233 -4.96 -4.74 -28.38
N PHE A 234 -4.67 -3.53 -28.84
CA PHE A 234 -3.99 -2.50 -28.04
C PHE A 234 -4.73 -2.08 -26.75
N VAL A 235 -6.05 -1.86 -26.83
CA VAL A 235 -6.81 -1.32 -25.68
C VAL A 235 -6.91 -2.34 -24.53
N PRO A 236 -7.27 -3.61 -24.76
CA PRO A 236 -7.19 -4.65 -23.73
C PRO A 236 -5.80 -4.82 -23.10
N THR A 237 -4.72 -4.77 -23.88
CA THR A 237 -3.34 -4.83 -23.37
C THR A 237 -3.02 -3.65 -22.43
N VAL A 238 -3.39 -2.42 -22.82
CA VAL A 238 -3.19 -1.23 -21.99
C VAL A 238 -3.99 -1.34 -20.69
N LEU A 239 -5.25 -1.80 -20.75
CA LEU A 239 -6.07 -2.03 -19.55
C LEU A 239 -5.44 -3.06 -18.63
N TYR A 240 -4.96 -4.18 -19.18
CA TYR A 240 -4.29 -5.24 -18.42
C TYR A 240 -3.10 -4.73 -17.62
N PHE A 241 -2.14 -4.08 -18.30
CA PHE A 241 -0.93 -3.59 -17.65
C PHE A 241 -1.23 -2.45 -16.68
N SER A 242 -2.19 -1.58 -16.99
CA SER A 242 -2.54 -0.46 -16.11
C SER A 242 -3.22 -0.92 -14.83
N TYR A 243 -4.19 -1.85 -14.91
CA TYR A 243 -4.81 -2.42 -13.71
C TYR A 243 -3.83 -3.27 -12.90
N SER A 244 -2.97 -4.04 -13.56
CA SER A 244 -1.89 -4.80 -12.89
C SER A 244 -0.90 -3.86 -12.19
N ALA A 245 -0.59 -2.71 -12.79
CA ALA A 245 0.24 -1.68 -12.17
C ALA A 245 -0.42 -1.04 -10.95
N LEU A 246 -1.71 -0.72 -11.02
CA LEU A 246 -2.44 -0.21 -9.85
C LEU A 246 -2.49 -1.23 -8.72
N MET A 247 -2.66 -2.51 -9.04
CA MET A 247 -2.61 -3.60 -8.07
C MET A 247 -1.23 -3.67 -7.41
N ALA A 248 -0.15 -3.66 -8.19
CA ALA A 248 1.22 -3.68 -7.66
C ALA A 248 1.56 -2.44 -6.82
N ILE A 249 1.15 -1.25 -7.24
CA ILE A 249 1.36 0.00 -6.49
C ILE A 249 0.59 -0.02 -5.16
N THR A 250 -0.68 -0.45 -5.19
CA THR A 250 -1.49 -0.58 -3.98
C THR A 250 -0.87 -1.60 -3.03
N PHE A 251 -0.39 -2.71 -3.58
CA PHE A 251 0.34 -3.72 -2.83
C PHE A 251 1.62 -3.17 -2.20
N TRP A 252 2.38 -2.35 -2.93
CA TRP A 252 3.57 -1.66 -2.41
C TRP A 252 3.24 -0.76 -1.21
N PHE A 253 2.17 0.05 -1.31
CA PHE A 253 1.74 0.90 -0.20
C PHE A 253 1.31 0.08 1.01
N LEU A 254 0.59 -1.03 0.81
CA LEU A 254 0.16 -1.92 1.87
C LEU A 254 1.36 -2.55 2.60
N THR A 255 2.24 -3.25 1.88
CA THR A 255 3.39 -3.93 2.49
C THR A 255 4.43 -2.94 3.02
N GLY A 256 4.59 -1.80 2.35
CA GLY A 256 5.42 -0.67 2.78
C GLY A 256 4.97 -0.08 4.12
N THR A 257 3.67 0.19 4.29
CA THR A 257 3.13 0.74 5.55
C THR A 257 3.22 -0.25 6.70
N ILE A 258 2.92 -1.54 6.46
CA ILE A 258 3.09 -2.60 7.46
C ILE A 258 4.54 -2.66 7.95
N GLY A 259 5.50 -2.70 7.01
CA GLY A 259 6.92 -2.72 7.35
C GLY A 259 7.37 -1.50 8.13
N PHE A 260 6.95 -0.30 7.73
CA PHE A 260 7.26 0.94 8.45
C PHE A 260 6.79 0.89 9.92
N TYR A 261 5.53 0.51 10.17
CA TYR A 261 5.00 0.46 11.53
C TYR A 261 5.64 -0.67 12.36
N ALA A 262 5.95 -1.82 11.73
CA ALA A 262 6.67 -2.91 12.39
C ALA A 262 8.06 -2.48 12.84
N SER A 263 8.85 -1.85 11.95
CA SER A 263 10.16 -1.32 12.28
C SER A 263 10.10 -0.18 13.31
N TYR A 264 9.12 0.71 13.21
CA TYR A 264 8.90 1.77 14.19
C TYR A 264 8.63 1.19 15.60
N ALA A 265 7.78 0.17 15.71
CA ALA A 265 7.48 -0.50 16.97
C ALA A 265 8.71 -1.26 17.53
N PHE A 266 9.44 -1.95 16.66
CA PHE A 266 10.67 -2.66 17.01
C PHE A 266 11.73 -1.72 17.60
N LEU A 267 12.00 -0.60 16.95
CA LEU A 267 12.98 0.38 17.40
C LEU A 267 12.61 0.96 18.77
N ARG A 268 11.34 1.29 19.00
CA ARG A 268 10.88 1.77 20.31
C ARG A 268 11.10 0.72 21.40
N ARG A 269 10.96 -0.58 21.10
CA ARG A 269 11.22 -1.65 22.06
C ARG A 269 12.71 -1.81 22.36
N ILE A 270 13.56 -1.86 21.33
CA ILE A 270 15.01 -2.01 21.54
C ILE A 270 15.57 -0.82 22.32
N TYR A 271 15.28 0.40 21.89
CA TYR A 271 15.82 1.58 22.56
C TYR A 271 15.22 1.83 23.96
N ALA A 272 14.06 1.25 24.28
CA ALA A 272 13.55 1.27 25.65
C ALA A 272 14.20 0.21 26.55
N ALA A 273 14.70 -0.88 25.98
CA ALA A 273 15.37 -1.95 26.71
C ALA A 273 16.86 -1.62 27.01
N VAL A 274 17.48 -0.78 26.20
CA VAL A 274 18.83 -0.26 26.46
C VAL A 274 18.75 0.66 27.69
N LYS A 275 19.21 0.17 28.84
CA LYS A 275 19.46 1.00 30.02
C LYS A 275 20.58 1.98 29.67
N ILE A 276 20.24 3.26 29.62
CA ILE A 276 21.22 4.34 29.59
C ILE A 276 21.46 4.68 31.06
N ASP A 277 22.45 4.02 31.66
CA ASP A 277 23.10 4.53 32.88
C ASP A 277 24.07 5.66 32.47
#